data_AF-A0A443S2I9-F1
#
_entry.id   AF-A0A443S2I9-F1
#
_cell.length_a   1.000
_cell.length_b   1.000
_cell.length_c   1.000
_cell.angle_alpha   90.00
_cell.angle_beta   90.00
_cell.angle_gamma   90.00
#
_symmetry.space_group_name_H-M   'P 1'
#
loop_
_entity.id
_entity.type
_entity.pdbx_description
1 polymer ?
#
loop_
_entity_poly.entity_id
_entity_poly.type
_entity_poly.pdbx_seq_one_letter_code
_entity_poly.pdbx_strand_id
1 'polypeptide(L)' 'MISMFVCPSLRNWDKILPFITYAYNTTKQESAKYTPFELVYARQARLPIDSLNPVTTGFSDPESY' A
#
# COMPACT_ATOMS: atom_id res chain seq x y z
N MET A 1 -0.87 -16.68 2.41
CA MET A 1 -1.15 -15.37 1.78
C MET A 1 0.02 -14.85 0.96
N ILE A 2 1.29 -14.91 1.41
CA ILE A 2 2.42 -14.44 0.59
C ILE A 2 2.61 -15.23 -0.71
N SER A 3 2.31 -16.54 -0.71
CA SER A 3 2.38 -17.42 -1.88
C SER A 3 1.49 -17.01 -3.06
N MET A 4 0.47 -16.16 -2.85
CA MET A 4 -0.36 -15.64 -3.93
C MET A 4 0.35 -14.59 -4.79
N PHE A 5 1.36 -13.92 -4.23
CA PHE A 5 2.07 -12.83 -4.91
C PHE A 5 3.44 -13.27 -5.42
N VAL A 6 4.01 -14.31 -4.82
CA VAL A 6 5.32 -14.85 -5.20
C VAL A 6 5.19 -15.68 -6.49
N CYS A 7 6.17 -15.59 -7.38
CA CYS A 7 6.22 -16.42 -8.59
C CYS A 7 6.33 -17.92 -8.22
N PRO A 8 5.87 -18.84 -9.09
CA PRO A 8 5.94 -20.28 -8.81
C PRO A 8 7.35 -20.81 -8.49
N SER A 9 8.38 -20.14 -9.01
CA SER A 9 9.78 -20.48 -8.77
C SER A 9 10.35 -19.92 -7.45
N LEU A 10 9.55 -19.19 -6.66
CA LEU A 10 9.93 -18.57 -5.39
C LEU A 10 11.16 -17.66 -5.46
N ARG A 11 11.41 -17.02 -6.62
CA ARG A 11 12.63 -16.20 -6.84
C ARG A 11 12.47 -14.71 -6.55
N ASN A 12 11.26 -14.24 -6.27
CA ASN A 12 10.95 -12.82 -6.09
C ASN A 12 10.29 -12.51 -4.73
N TRP A 13 10.33 -13.46 -3.80
CA TRP A 13 9.69 -13.30 -2.49
C TRP A 13 10.29 -12.13 -1.71
N ASP A 14 11.60 -11.96 -1.80
CA ASP A 14 12.39 -10.88 -1.19
C ASP A 14 11.97 -9.52 -1.74
N LYS A 15 11.70 -9.43 -3.04
CA LYS A 15 11.26 -8.20 -3.71
C LYS A 15 9.83 -7.83 -3.34
N ILE A 16 8.97 -8.83 -3.11
CA ILE A 16 7.55 -8.62 -2.84
C ILE A 16 7.28 -8.36 -1.35
N LEU A 17 8.13 -8.89 -0.47
CA LEU A 17 7.95 -8.79 0.97
C LEU A 17 7.71 -7.34 1.46
N PRO A 18 8.49 -6.33 1.04
CA PRO A 18 8.27 -4.94 1.50
C PRO A 18 6.87 -4.41 1.14
N PHE A 19 6.33 -4.79 -0.02
CA PHE A 19 5.01 -4.36 -0.47
C PHE A 19 3.90 -4.99 0.37
N ILE A 20 4.01 -6.29 0.66
CA ILE A 20 3.04 -6.99 1.51
C ILE A 20 3.11 -6.46 2.94
N THR A 21 4.31 -6.26 3.49
CA THR A 21 4.50 -5.70 4.82
C THR A 21 3.89 -4.31 4.91
N TYR A 22 4.11 -3.46 3.91
CA TYR A 22 3.50 -2.14 3.87
C TYR A 22 1.98 -2.23 3.82
N ALA A 23 1.41 -2.98 2.88
CA ALA A 23 -0.04 -3.15 2.75
C ALA A 23 -0.67 -3.65 4.06
N TYR A 24 -0.07 -4.66 4.69
CA TYR A 24 -0.55 -5.20 5.96
C TYR A 24 -0.53 -4.16 7.09
N ASN A 25 0.54 -3.36 7.18
CA ASN A 25 0.66 -2.32 8.20
C ASN A 25 -0.29 -1.15 7.98
N THR A 26 -0.71 -0.87 6.74
CA THR A 26 -1.60 0.24 6.40
C THR A 26 -3.06 -0.17 6.21
N THR A 27 -3.39 -1.46 6.20
CA THR A 27 -4.77 -1.95 6.10
C THR A 27 -5.40 -2.09 7.49
N LYS A 28 -6.64 -1.62 7.61
CA LYS A 28 -7.42 -1.72 8.84
C LYS A 28 -7.73 -3.19 9.12
N GLN A 29 -7.33 -3.67 10.29
CA GLN A 29 -7.66 -5.03 10.69
C GLN A 29 -9.08 -5.08 11.25
N GLU A 30 -9.83 -6.12 10.88
CA GLU A 30 -11.23 -6.25 11.28
C GLU A 30 -11.39 -6.44 12.79
N SER A 31 -10.48 -7.16 13.44
CA SER A 31 -10.50 -7.41 14.89
C SER A 31 -10.17 -6.15 15.69
N ALA A 32 -9.10 -5.45 15.32
CA ALA A 32 -8.62 -4.27 16.03
C ALA A 32 -9.34 -2.98 15.65
N LYS A 33 -9.98 -2.93 14.47
CA LYS A 33 -10.57 -1.73 13.85
C LYS A 33 -9.59 -0.57 13.60
N TYR A 34 -8.29 -0.79 13.80
CA TYR A 34 -7.20 0.12 13.49
C TYR A 34 -6.20 -0.54 12.55
N THR A 35 -5.37 0.27 11.89
CA THR A 35 -4.20 -0.23 11.17
C THR A 35 -3.06 -0.54 12.16
N PRO A 36 -2.23 -1.57 11.94
CA PRO A 36 -1.05 -1.80 12.77
C PRO A 36 -0.11 -0.59 12.83
N PHE A 37 0.02 0.17 11.74
CA PHE A 37 0.82 1.38 11.69
C PHE A 37 0.31 2.46 12.63
N GLU A 38 -1.00 2.72 12.66
CA GLU A 38 -1.60 3.70 13.58
C GLU A 38 -1.35 3.33 15.03
N LEU A 39 -1.41 2.04 15.38
CA LEU A 39 -1.17 1.59 16.76
C LEU A 39 0.27 1.80 17.21
N VAL A 40 1.25 1.67 16.31
CA VAL A 40 2.67 1.82 16.63
C VAL A 40 3.12 3.29 16.62
N TYR A 41 2.66 4.05 15.63
CA TYR A 41 3.15 5.41 15.37
C TYR A 41 2.17 6.52 15.76
N ALA A 42 1.00 6.16 16.30
CA ALA A 42 -0.07 7.09 16.70
C ALA A 42 -0.50 8.07 15.59
N ARG A 43 -0.33 7.69 14.32
CA ARG A 43 -0.69 8.49 13.15
C ARG A 43 -1.07 7.60 11.97
N GLN A 44 -1.82 8.15 11.04
CA GLN A 44 -2.12 7.47 9.79
C GLN A 44 -0.88 7.33 8.89
N ALA A 45 -0.75 6.18 8.23
CA ALA A 45 0.26 5.98 7.22
C ALA A 45 -0.03 6.86 6.01
N ARG A 46 1.01 7.51 5.46
CA ARG A 46 0.90 8.24 4.21
C ARG A 46 1.03 7.26 3.05
N LEU A 47 0.00 7.16 2.23
CA LEU A 47 -0.04 6.27 1.07
C LEU A 47 0.67 6.93 -0.13
N PRO A 48 1.19 6.14 -1.08
CA PRO A 48 1.77 6.69 -2.31
C PRO A 48 0.77 7.56 -3.08
N ILE A 49 -0.52 7.21 -3.05
CA ILE A 49 -1.60 7.98 -3.68
C ILE A 49 -1.77 9.38 -3.07
N ASP A 50 -1.54 9.52 -1.76
CA ASP A 50 -1.60 10.81 -1.05
C ASP A 50 -0.44 11.76 -1.45
N SER A 51 0.52 11.25 -2.22
CA SER A 51 1.69 12.01 -2.69
C SER A 51 1.64 12.28 -4.19
N LEU A 52 0.61 11.81 -4.90
CA LEU A 52 0.45 12.08 -6.32
C LEU A 52 0.09 13.55 -6.54
N ASN A 53 0.85 14.21 -7.41
CA ASN A 53 0.53 15.55 -7.88
C ASN A 53 -0.35 15.42 -9.15
N PRO A 54 -1.53 16.08 -9.22
CA PRO A 54 -2.41 16.03 -10.39
C PRO A 54 -1.71 16.44 -11.69
N VAL A 55 -0.69 17.30 -11.62
CA VAL A 55 0.12 17.72 -12.78
C VAL A 55 0.97 16.56 -13.33
N THR A 56 1.50 15.71 -12.46
CA THR A 56 2.33 14.56 -12.88
C THR A 56 1.51 13.37 -13.37
N THR A 57 0.23 13.30 -13.02
CA THR A 57 -0.64 12.15 -13.32
C THR A 57 -1.49 12.35 -14.58
N GLY A 58 -1.39 13.51 -15.25
CA GLY A 58 -2.16 13.81 -16.47
C GLY A 58 -3.64 14.12 -16.24
N PHE A 59 -4.07 14.18 -14.97
CA PHE A 59 -5.44 14.55 -14.56
C PHE A 59 -5.54 16.06 -14.27
N SER A 60 -4.81 16.88 -15.00
CA SER A 60 -4.84 18.34 -14.81
C SER A 60 -6.13 18.98 -15.33
N ASP A 61 -6.88 18.29 -16.18
CA ASP A 61 -8.11 18.78 -16.77
C ASP A 61 -9.27 17.79 -16.53
N PRO A 62 -10.33 18.16 -15.79
CA PRO A 62 -11.48 17.30 -15.50
C PRO A 62 -12.27 16.85 -16.74
N GLU A 63 -12.08 17.48 -17.90
CA GLU A 63 -12.83 17.25 -19.14
C GLU A 63 -12.08 16.36 -20.15
N SER A 64 -10.95 15.75 -19.79
CA SER A 64 -10.09 15.02 -20.75
C SER A 64 -10.52 13.56 -21.05
N TYR A 65 -11.80 13.20 -20.87
CA TYR A 65 -12.37 11.86 -21.20
C TYR A 65 -13.25 11.91 -22.45
#